data_AF-A0A8E2J7Q1-F1
#
_entry.id   AF-A0A8E2J7Q1-F1
#
_cell.length_a   1.000
_cell.length_b   1.000
_cell.length_c   1.000
_cell.angle_alpha   90.00
_cell.angle_beta   90.00
_cell.angle_gamma   90.00
#
_symmetry.space_group_name_H-M   'P 1'
#
loop_
_entity.id
_entity.type
_entity.pdbx_description
1 polymer ?
#
loop_
_entity_poly.entity_id
_entity_poly.type
_entity_poly.pdbx_seq_one_letter_code
_entity_poly.pdbx_strand_id
1 'polypeptide(L)'
;NLIEDPANRQRRAAQLYKEARQRPHQSAQEFNLYLISLEGQLDKEYTPEQRRIHLWTKLSDTTRKAILQYQDTPSTRDAIVSLATRIEKSAGYERS
;
A
#
# COMPACT_ATOMS: atom_id res chain seq x y z
N ASN A 1 24.32 -19.20 -8.69
CA ASN A 1 23.42 -18.10 -9.10
C ASN A 1 22.92 -17.40 -7.83
N LEU A 2 23.53 -16.28 -7.42
CA LEU A 2 23.28 -15.62 -6.11
C LEU A 2 21.84 -15.05 -5.97
N ILE A 3 21.06 -15.03 -7.05
CA ILE A 3 19.72 -14.46 -7.14
C ILE A 3 18.63 -15.45 -6.65
N GLU A 4 18.94 -16.76 -6.54
CA GLU A 4 17.97 -17.80 -6.14
C GLU A 4 18.01 -18.15 -4.64
N ASP A 5 18.98 -17.64 -3.89
CA ASP A 5 19.07 -17.87 -2.45
C ASP A 5 17.83 -17.30 -1.73
N PRO A 6 17.03 -18.12 -1.04
CA PRO A 6 15.88 -17.68 -0.25
C PRO A 6 16.21 -16.52 0.70
N ALA A 7 17.40 -16.50 1.31
CA ALA A 7 17.83 -15.42 2.21
C ALA A 7 18.03 -14.09 1.47
N ASN A 8 18.52 -14.13 0.22
CA ASN A 8 18.67 -12.92 -0.59
C ASN A 8 17.32 -12.38 -1.07
N ARG A 9 16.36 -13.27 -1.37
CA ARG A 9 14.99 -12.87 -1.72
C ARG A 9 14.28 -12.20 -0.55
N GLN A 10 14.39 -12.76 0.65
CA GLN A 10 13.83 -12.18 1.86
C GLN A 10 14.42 -10.81 2.18
N ARG A 11 15.76 -10.68 2.16
CA ARG A 11 16.44 -9.38 2.39
C ARG A 11 16.00 -8.33 1.39
N ARG A 12 15.86 -8.72 0.11
CA ARG A 12 15.37 -7.84 -0.95
C ARG A 12 13.91 -7.44 -0.73
N ALA A 13 13.03 -8.37 -0.36
CA ALA A 13 11.63 -8.07 -0.07
C ALA A 13 11.50 -7.12 1.13
N ALA A 14 12.28 -7.33 2.19
CA ALA A 14 12.32 -6.45 3.36
C ALA A 14 12.79 -5.03 2.99
N GLN A 15 13.83 -4.91 2.16
CA GLN A 15 14.31 -3.63 1.66
C GLN A 15 13.25 -2.92 0.82
N LEU A 16 12.68 -3.62 -0.18
CA LEU A 16 11.62 -3.09 -1.03
C LEU A 16 10.39 -2.67 -0.22
N TYR A 17 10.00 -3.44 0.79
CA TYR A 17 8.88 -3.10 1.65
C TYR A 17 9.15 -1.83 2.45
N LYS A 18 10.35 -1.71 3.04
CA LYS A 18 10.78 -0.52 3.79
C LYS A 18 10.73 0.74 2.93
N GLU A 19 11.26 0.65 1.72
CA GLU A 19 11.38 1.76 0.76
C GLU A 19 10.08 2.07 0.01
N ALA A 20 9.15 1.12 -0.07
CA ALA A 20 7.91 1.26 -0.83
C ALA A 20 7.14 2.54 -0.49
N ARG A 21 6.73 3.24 -1.55
CA ARG A 21 5.81 4.38 -1.57
C ARG A 21 4.91 4.24 -2.80
N GLN A 22 3.64 4.65 -2.67
CA GLN A 22 2.71 4.70 -3.80
C GLN A 22 3.26 5.68 -4.86
N ARG A 23 3.38 5.22 -6.10
CA ARG A 23 3.89 6.04 -7.21
C ARG A 23 2.80 6.99 -7.74
N PRO A 24 3.15 8.13 -8.39
CA PRO A 24 2.19 9.13 -8.87
C PRO A 24 1.08 8.62 -9.82
N HIS A 25 1.31 7.51 -10.51
CA HIS A 25 0.35 6.89 -11.44
C HIS A 25 -0.13 5.51 -11.00
N GLN A 26 0.16 5.12 -9.76
CA GLN A 26 -0.24 3.83 -9.21
C GLN A 26 -1.49 4.02 -8.35
N SER A 27 -2.56 3.28 -8.63
CA SER A 27 -3.76 3.29 -7.81
C SER A 27 -3.49 2.73 -6.41
N ALA A 28 -4.34 3.10 -5.44
CA ALA A 28 -4.25 2.56 -4.09
C ALA A 28 -4.42 1.03 -4.07
N GLN A 29 -5.26 0.48 -4.95
CA GLN A 29 -5.46 -0.97 -5.09
C GLN A 29 -4.19 -1.67 -5.61
N GLU A 30 -3.55 -1.17 -6.67
CA GLU A 30 -2.31 -1.73 -7.19
C GLU A 30 -1.18 -1.64 -6.18
N PHE A 31 -1.10 -0.51 -5.46
CA PHE A 31 -0.10 -0.34 -4.42
C PHE A 31 -0.33 -1.30 -3.24
N ASN A 32 -1.58 -1.52 -2.85
CA ASN A 32 -1.92 -2.48 -1.81
C ASN A 32 -1.51 -3.90 -2.19
N LEU A 33 -1.79 -4.33 -3.43
CA LEU A 33 -1.39 -5.65 -3.94
C LEU A 33 0.14 -5.80 -3.96
N TYR A 34 0.86 -4.76 -4.34
CA TYR A 34 2.33 -4.75 -4.27
C TYR A 34 2.83 -4.96 -2.83
N LEU A 35 2.28 -4.26 -1.84
CA LEU A 35 2.63 -4.46 -0.44
C LEU A 35 2.31 -5.88 0.05
N ILE A 36 1.14 -6.44 -0.31
CA ILE A 36 0.79 -7.84 0.02
C ILE A 36 1.82 -8.82 -0.56
N SER A 37 2.26 -8.60 -1.80
CA SER A 37 3.25 -9.46 -2.45
C SER A 37 4.61 -9.45 -1.74
N LEU A 38 5.01 -8.29 -1.20
CA LEU A 38 6.24 -8.16 -0.43
C LEU A 38 6.09 -8.76 0.97
N GLU A 39 4.95 -8.55 1.62
CA GLU A 39 4.64 -9.12 2.95
C GLU A 39 4.67 -10.65 2.93
N GLY A 40 4.16 -11.28 1.88
CA GLY A 40 4.21 -12.74 1.72
C GLY A 40 5.61 -13.32 1.50
N GLN A 41 6.63 -12.47 1.31
CA GLN A 41 8.04 -12.86 1.17
C GLN A 41 8.85 -12.60 2.45
N LEU A 42 8.23 -12.10 3.52
CA LEU A 42 8.88 -11.84 4.81
C LEU A 42 8.70 -13.03 5.76
N ASP A 43 9.74 -13.36 6.52
CA ASP A 43 9.68 -14.44 7.52
C ASP A 43 8.68 -14.18 8.64
N LYS A 44 8.43 -12.90 8.97
CA LYS A 44 7.52 -12.51 10.05
C LYS A 44 6.32 -11.78 9.48
N GLU A 45 5.15 -12.34 9.75
CA GLU A 45 3.89 -11.68 9.43
C GLU A 45 3.67 -10.45 10.30
N TYR A 46 3.33 -9.33 9.66
CA TYR A 46 2.84 -8.15 10.35
C TYR A 46 1.41 -8.35 10.83
N THR A 47 1.10 -7.79 12.00
CA THR A 47 -0.27 -7.76 12.52
C THR A 47 -1.18 -6.95 11.60
N PRO A 48 -2.52 -7.15 11.63
CA PRO A 48 -3.45 -6.35 10.84
C PRO A 48 -3.31 -4.85 11.08
N GLU A 49 -3.05 -4.44 12.32
CA GLU A 49 -2.80 -3.05 12.68
C GLU A 49 -1.50 -2.51 12.05
N GLN A 50 -0.40 -3.27 12.12
CA GLN A 50 0.86 -2.90 11.48
C GLN A 50 0.67 -2.74 9.97
N ARG A 51 0.00 -3.70 9.33
CA ARG A 51 -0.33 -3.66 7.89
C ARG A 51 -1.15 -2.43 7.52
N ARG A 52 -2.13 -2.05 8.34
CA ARG A 52 -2.93 -0.83 8.17
C ARG A 52 -2.06 0.43 8.25
N ILE A 53 -1.25 0.55 9.31
CA ILE A 53 -0.38 1.72 9.54
C ILE A 53 0.67 1.83 8.44
N HIS A 54 1.26 0.72 8.01
CA HIS A 54 2.24 0.69 6.92
C HIS A 54 1.62 1.11 5.60
N LEU A 55 0.42 0.59 5.25
CA LEU A 55 -0.30 1.07 4.06
C LEU A 55 -0.50 2.59 4.16
N TRP A 56 -1.11 3.07 5.26
CA TRP A 56 -1.41 4.48 5.47
C TRP A 56 -0.19 5.37 5.27
N THR A 57 0.93 5.05 5.92
CA THR A 57 2.17 5.86 5.88
C THR A 57 2.89 5.81 4.53
N LYS A 58 2.60 4.82 3.69
CA LYS A 58 3.24 4.63 2.38
C LYS A 58 2.38 5.09 1.20
N LEU A 59 1.10 5.37 1.42
CA LEU A 59 0.25 6.04 0.44
C LEU A 59 0.82 7.41 0.05
N SER A 60 0.49 7.85 -1.16
CA SER A 60 0.88 9.17 -1.64
C SER A 60 0.22 10.28 -0.80
N ASP A 61 0.85 11.45 -0.75
CA ASP A 61 0.28 12.62 -0.06
C ASP A 61 -1.09 13.00 -0.63
N THR A 62 -1.25 12.91 -1.95
CA THR A 62 -2.51 13.17 -2.63
C THR A 62 -3.61 12.22 -2.16
N THR A 63 -3.35 10.91 -2.15
CA THR A 63 -4.31 9.90 -1.71
C THR A 63 -4.65 10.07 -0.22
N ARG A 64 -3.66 10.29 0.65
CA ARG A 64 -3.89 10.53 2.08
C ARG A 64 -4.75 11.77 2.32
N LYS A 65 -4.41 12.89 1.69
CA LYS A 65 -5.16 14.15 1.82
C LYS A 65 -6.61 13.98 1.39
N ALA A 66 -6.85 13.27 0.28
CA ALA A 66 -8.20 13.02 -0.18
C ALA A 66 -9.01 12.14 0.78
N ILE A 67 -8.39 11.11 1.39
CA ILE A 67 -9.05 10.30 2.44
C ILE A 67 -9.39 11.14 3.66
N LEU A 68 -8.49 12.03 4.10
CA LEU A 68 -8.70 12.90 5.27
C LEU A 68 -9.83 13.93 5.09
N GLN A 69 -10.35 14.12 3.87
CA GLN A 69 -11.53 14.96 3.62
C GLN A 69 -12.85 14.30 4.05
N TYR A 70 -12.85 12.99 4.34
CA TYR A 70 -14.02 12.25 4.80
C TYR A 70 -14.09 12.23 6.33
N GLN A 71 -15.30 12.33 6.89
CA GLN A 71 -15.51 12.44 8.35
C GLN A 71 -14.95 11.24 9.15
N ASP A 72 -15.00 10.03 8.58
CA ASP A 72 -14.53 8.82 9.23
C ASP A 72 -13.19 8.36 8.65
N THR A 73 -12.16 8.32 9.50
CA THR A 73 -10.88 7.71 9.12
C THR A 73 -11.05 6.19 9.11
N PRO A 74 -10.77 5.50 7.97
CA PRO A 74 -10.97 4.07 7.89
C PRO A 74 -10.10 3.29 8.90
N SER A 75 -10.73 2.39 9.66
CA SER A 75 -10.08 1.66 10.76
C SER A 75 -9.40 0.35 10.33
N THR A 76 -9.59 -0.09 9.09
CA THR A 76 -8.99 -1.31 8.52
C THR A 76 -8.26 -1.03 7.22
N ARG A 77 -7.31 -1.90 6.87
CA ARG A 77 -6.56 -1.82 5.61
C ARG A 77 -7.51 -1.82 4.39
N ASP A 78 -8.47 -2.73 4.37
CA ASP A 78 -9.42 -2.86 3.26
C ASP A 78 -10.33 -1.65 3.13
N ALA A 79 -10.73 -1.03 4.25
CA ALA A 79 -11.52 0.19 4.24
C ALA A 79 -10.73 1.39 3.70
N ILE A 80 -9.42 1.50 4.03
CA ILE A 80 -8.51 2.49 3.43
C ILE A 80 -8.48 2.33 1.91
N VAL A 81 -8.22 1.11 1.43
CA VAL A 81 -8.09 0.83 -0.01
C VAL A 81 -9.42 1.06 -0.75
N SER A 82 -10.53 0.63 -0.15
CA SER A 82 -11.87 0.80 -0.73
C SER A 82 -12.28 2.27 -0.82
N LEU A 83 -11.96 3.09 0.19
CA LEU A 83 -12.22 4.52 0.12
C LEU A 83 -11.32 5.20 -0.92
N ALA A 84 -10.01 4.92 -0.90
CA ALA A 84 -9.06 5.47 -1.87
C ALA A 84 -9.46 5.15 -3.31
N THR A 85 -9.85 3.90 -3.58
CA THR A 85 -10.28 3.47 -4.91
C THR A 85 -11.55 4.19 -5.38
N ARG A 86 -12.50 4.47 -4.47
CA ARG A 86 -13.71 5.24 -4.82
C ARG A 86 -13.37 6.68 -5.18
N ILE A 87 -12.49 7.33 -4.42
CA ILE A 87 -11.99 8.69 -4.67
C ILE A 87 -11.25 8.76 -6.02
N GLU A 88 -10.35 7.81 -6.28
CA GLU A 88 -9.59 7.76 -7.53
C GLU A 88 -10.52 7.63 -8.75
N LYS A 89 -11.59 6.83 -8.63
CA LYS A 89 -12.60 6.69 -9.67
C LYS A 89 -13.44 7.95 -9.88
N SER A 90 -13.87 8.63 -8.81
CA SER A 90 -14.64 9.87 -8.94
C SER A 90 -13.79 10.99 -9.54
N ALA A 91 -12.54 11.13 -9.11
CA ALA A 91 -11.62 12.13 -9.66
C ALA A 91 -11.21 11.84 -11.11
N GLY A 92 -11.18 10.57 -11.53
CA GLY A 92 -10.97 10.18 -12.92
C GLY A 92 -12.15 10.51 -13.82
N TYR A 93 -13.39 10.34 -13.32
CA TYR A 93 -14.61 10.70 -14.03
C TYR A 93 -14.72 12.21 -14.27
N GLU A 94 -14.27 13.05 -13.32
CA GLU A 94 -14.27 14.52 -13.48
C GLU A 94 -13.23 15.05 -14.48
N ARG A 95 -12.27 14.23 -14.91
CA ARG A 95 -11.19 14.59 -15.84
C ARG A 95 -11.38 14.04 -17.26
N SER A 96 -12.45 13.29 -17.49
CA SER A 96 -12.77 12.61 -18.76
C SER A 96 -13.91 13.33 -19.48
#